data_AF-A0A0S3UJD2-F1
#
_entry.id   AF-A0A0S3UJD2-F1
#
_cell.length_a   1.000
_cell.length_b   1.000
_cell.length_c   1.000
_cell.angle_alpha   90.00
_cell.angle_beta   90.00
_cell.angle_gamma   90.00
#
_symmetry.space_group_name_H-M   'P 1'
#
loop_
_entity.id
_entity.type
_entity.pdbx_description
1 polymer ?
#
loop_
_entity_poly.entity_id
_entity_poly.type
_entity_poly.pdbx_seq_one_letter_code
_entity_poly.pdbx_strand_id
1 'polypeptide(L)' 'MFNGMASKRDNLLYRLRKKGVRVITRERTIFFPYDGEPFKTMQVKRLCKEFHFYVQLEIQ' A
#
# COMPACT_ATOMS: atom_id res chain seq x y z
N MET A 1 8.64 -21.68 -2.85
CA MET A 1 9.76 -21.29 -1.96
C MET A 1 9.87 -19.77 -1.95
N PHE A 2 9.69 -19.14 -0.78
CA PHE A 2 10.26 -17.82 -0.45
C PHE A 2 10.69 -17.89 1.02
N ASN A 3 11.81 -18.57 1.26
CA ASN A 3 12.49 -18.57 2.55
C ASN A 3 13.46 -17.39 2.56
N GLY A 4 13.00 -16.28 3.13
CA GLY A 4 13.78 -15.08 3.40
C GLY A 4 12.87 -14.16 4.22
N MET A 5 13.35 -13.64 5.34
CA MET A 5 12.56 -12.75 6.20
C MET A 5 11.96 -11.64 5.33
N ALA A 6 10.64 -11.60 5.20
CA ALA A 6 9.97 -10.61 4.37
C ALA A 6 10.36 -9.22 4.87
N SER A 7 10.84 -8.35 3.98
CA SER A 7 11.25 -7.02 4.40
C SER A 7 10.06 -6.29 5.04
N LYS A 8 10.34 -5.30 5.90
CA LYS A 8 9.29 -4.47 6.50
C LYS A 8 8.32 -3.92 5.44
N ARG A 9 8.84 -3.50 4.28
CA ARG A 9 8.06 -3.04 3.13
C ARG A 9 7.13 -4.13 2.62
N ASP A 10 7.65 -5.34 2.40
CA ASP A 10 6.88 -6.44 1.83
C ASP A 10 5.77 -6.91 2.78
N ASN A 11 6.03 -6.87 4.10
CA ASN A 11 5.01 -7.12 5.12
C ASN A 11 3.87 -6.08 5.10
N LEU A 12 4.19 -4.79 4.90
CA LEU A 12 3.18 -3.74 4.77
C LEU A 12 2.34 -3.93 3.50
N LEU A 13 2.99 -4.20 2.38
CA LEU A 13 2.35 -4.48 1.09
C LEU A 13 1.46 -5.72 1.15
N TYR A 14 1.93 -6.79 1.77
CA TYR A 14 1.18 -8.04 1.96
C TYR A 14 -0.10 -7.80 2.76
N ARG A 15 -0.01 -7.12 3.91
CA ARG A 15 -1.17 -6.79 4.75
C ARG A 15 -2.15 -5.87 4.03
N LEU A 16 -1.65 -4.95 3.20
CA LEU A 16 -2.48 -4.01 2.44
C LEU A 16 -3.25 -4.74 1.31
N ARG A 17 -2.58 -5.62 0.56
CA ARG A 17 -3.20 -6.46 -0.47
C ARG A 17 -4.23 -7.44 0.11
N LYS A 18 -3.98 -7.99 1.30
CA LYS A 18 -4.95 -8.86 1.99
C LYS A 18 -6.26 -8.11 2.32
N LYS A 19 -6.23 -6.78 2.42
CA LYS A 19 -7.43 -5.94 2.60
C LYS A 19 -8.13 -5.58 1.27
N GLY A 20 -7.69 -6.14 0.14
CA GLY A 20 -8.23 -5.84 -1.18
C GLY A 20 -7.75 -4.53 -1.79
N VAL A 21 -6.79 -3.83 -1.18
CA VAL A 21 -6.27 -2.57 -1.71
C VAL A 21 -5.35 -2.85 -2.90
N ARG A 22 -5.65 -2.21 -4.03
CA ARG A 22 -4.83 -2.28 -5.25
C ARG A 22 -3.55 -1.47 -5.06
N VAL A 23 -2.41 -2.08 -5.39
CA VAL A 23 -1.08 -1.46 -5.28
C VAL A 23 -0.21 -1.84 -6.46
N ILE A 24 0.31 -0.86 -7.19
CA ILE A 24 1.33 -1.03 -8.23
C ILE A 24 2.69 -0.69 -7.62
N THR A 25 3.49 -1.70 -7.31
CA THR A 25 4.79 -1.51 -6.62
C THR A 25 5.86 -0.88 -7.50
N ARG A 26 5.77 -1.05 -8.82
CA ARG A 26 6.74 -0.52 -9.79
C ARG A 26 6.67 1.02 -9.83
N GLU A 27 5.45 1.55 -9.78
CA GLU A 27 5.14 2.99 -9.73
C GLU A 27 5.04 3.54 -8.30
N ARG A 28 5.03 2.63 -7.31
CA ARG A 28 4.80 2.94 -5.89
C ARG A 28 3.44 3.62 -5.65
N THR A 29 2.41 3.20 -6.38
CA THR A 29 1.07 3.78 -6.32
C THR A 29 0.10 2.87 -5.58
N ILE A 30 -0.62 3.43 -4.61
CA ILE A 30 -1.70 2.79 -3.85
C ILE A 30 -3.00 3.44 -4.28
N PHE A 31 -3.98 2.64 -4.68
CA PHE A 31 -5.23 3.14 -5.23
C PHE A 31 -6.35 3.05 -4.21
N PHE A 32 -7.10 4.14 -4.07
CA PHE A 32 -8.26 4.27 -3.19
C PHE A 32 -9.43 4.92 -3.94
N PRO A 33 -10.68 4.63 -3.55
CA PRO A 33 -11.84 5.39 -3.99
C PRO A 33 -11.68 6.88 -3.65
N TYR A 34 -12.26 7.76 -4.46
CA TYR A 34 -12.20 9.21 -4.27
C TYR A 34 -12.73 9.68 -2.91
N ASP A 35 -13.80 9.04 -2.42
CA ASP A 35 -14.39 9.26 -1.09
C ASP A 35 -13.70 8.44 0.03
N GLY A 36 -12.65 7.70 -0.31
CA GLY A 36 -11.91 6.86 0.62
C GLY A 36 -10.99 7.66 1.55
N GLU A 37 -10.72 7.09 2.73
CA GLU A 37 -9.80 7.66 3.72
C GLU A 37 -8.50 6.83 3.81
N PRO A 38 -7.59 6.93 2.83
CA PRO A 38 -6.39 6.09 2.70
C PRO A 38 -5.52 6.12 3.96
N PHE A 39 -5.41 7.29 4.59
CA PHE A 39 -4.57 7.51 5.75
C PHE A 39 -5.18 7.04 7.08
N LYS A 40 -6.43 6.54 7.11
CA LYS A 40 -6.91 5.73 8.25
C LYS A 40 -6.20 4.37 8.32
N THR A 41 -5.64 3.90 7.21
CA THR A 41 -4.86 2.66 7.15
C THR A 41 -3.38 2.91 7.49
N MET A 42 -2.93 2.40 8.64
CA MET A 42 -1.54 2.56 9.11
C MET A 42 -0.50 2.05 8.10
N GLN A 43 -0.81 0.99 7.34
CA GLN A 43 0.08 0.47 6.30
C GLN A 43 0.35 1.51 5.22
N VAL A 44 -0.68 2.25 4.78
CA VAL A 44 -0.58 3.31 3.76
C VAL A 44 0.29 4.45 4.29
N LYS A 45 0.00 4.95 5.50
CA LYS A 45 0.81 6.00 6.15
C LYS A 45 2.30 5.65 6.17
N ARG A 46 2.64 4.41 6.54
CA ARG A 46 4.04 3.95 6.60
C ARG A 46 4.66 3.76 5.22
N LEU A 47 3.91 3.22 4.25
CA LEU A 47 4.39 3.09 2.87
C LEU A 47 4.71 4.45 2.26
N CYS A 48 3.87 5.46 2.50
CA CYS A 48 4.13 6.83 2.05
C CYS A 48 5.34 7.45 2.77
N LYS A 49 5.37 7.40 4.11
CA LYS A 49 6.42 8.07 4.90
C LYS A 49 7.80 7.42 4.79
N GLU A 50 7.85 6.08 4.82
CA GLU A 50 9.12 5.34 4.93
C GLU A 50 9.62 4.82 3.57
N PHE A 51 8.72 4.63 2.59
CA PHE A 51 9.05 3.97 1.32
C PHE A 51 8.65 4.78 0.07
N HIS A 52 8.23 6.03 0.26
CA HIS A 52 7.86 6.96 -0.82
C HIS A 52 6.83 6.39 -1.81
N PHE A 53 5.79 5.75 -1.26
CA PHE A 53 4.59 5.43 -2.03
C PHE A 53 3.66 6.65 -2.11
N TYR A 54 2.88 6.71 -3.18
CA TYR A 54 1.87 7.73 -3.43
C TYR A 54 0.48 7.12 -3.38
N VAL A 55 -0.50 7.91 -2.95
CA VAL A 55 -1.91 7.53 -3.00
C VAL A 55 -2.54 8.20 -4.20
N GLN A 56 -3.18 7.40 -5.06
CA GLN A 56 -4.01 7.88 -6.15
C GLN A 56 -5.48 7.62 -5.78
N LEU A 57 -6.26 8.69 -5.77
CA LEU A 57 -7.69 8.66 -5.58
C LEU A 57 -8.37 8.52 -6.94
N GLU A 58 -9.30 7.58 -7.07
CA GLU A 58 -9.98 7.26 -8.32
C GLU A 58 -11.50 7.38 -8.18
N ILE A 59 -12.14 7.96 -9.20
CA ILE A 59 -13.59 7.90 -9.38
C ILE A 59 -13.88 6.56 -10.06
N GLN A 60 -14.80 5.77 -9.50
CA GLN A 60 -15.22 4.49 -10.07
C GLN A 60 -16.28 4.66 -11.15
#